data_AF-A0A2M7XZ31-F1
#
_entry.id   AF-A0A2M7XZ31-F1
#
_cell.length_a   1.000
_cell.length_b   1.000
_cell.length_c   1.000
_cell.angle_alpha   90.00
_cell.angle_beta   90.00
_cell.angle_gamma   90.00
#
_symmetry.space_group_name_H-M   'P 1'
#
loop_
_entity.id
_entity.type
_entity.pdbx_description
1 polymer ?
#
loop_
_entity_poly.entity_id
_entity_poly.type
_entity_poly.pdbx_seq_one_letter_code
_entity_poly.pdbx_strand_id
1 'polypeptide(L)' 'MPAKNSVKTYIANGFYHVYNRGVEKRNIFLDEQDYLVFLSYLKLYLSPVEETIKNTTNNINLDYEEKNSKIFRLNELKN' A
#
# COMPACT_ATOMS: atom_id res chain seq x y z
N MET A 1 -17.33 -10.32 -21.46
CA MET A 1 -17.16 -11.23 -20.30
C MET A 1 -16.31 -10.53 -19.25
N PRO A 2 -16.63 -10.66 -17.95
CA PRO A 2 -15.78 -10.13 -16.87
C PRO A 2 -14.39 -10.78 -16.88
N ALA A 3 -13.38 -10.04 -16.40
CA ALA A 3 -12.03 -10.58 -16.25
C ALA A 3 -12.02 -11.72 -15.21
N LYS A 4 -11.09 -12.66 -15.36
CA LYS A 4 -10.95 -13.79 -14.42
C LYS A 4 -10.80 -13.26 -12.99
N ASN A 5 -11.60 -13.80 -12.06
CA ASN A 5 -11.64 -13.43 -10.64
C ASN A 5 -12.07 -11.97 -10.34
N SER A 6 -12.75 -11.28 -11.27
CA SER A 6 -13.29 -9.94 -11.03
C SER A 6 -14.56 -9.96 -10.18
N VAL A 7 -15.38 -11.00 -10.30
CA VAL A 7 -16.53 -11.23 -9.41
C VAL A 7 -16.03 -12.00 -8.20
N LYS A 8 -16.16 -11.41 -7.01
CA LYS A 8 -15.70 -11.98 -5.74
C LYS A 8 -16.86 -11.97 -4.74
N THR A 9 -17.12 -13.12 -4.14
CA THR A 9 -18.08 -13.23 -3.03
C THR A 9 -17.30 -13.19 -1.74
N TYR A 10 -17.51 -12.14 -0.94
CA TYR A 10 -16.90 -12.00 0.37
C TYR A 10 -17.85 -12.50 1.46
N ILE A 11 -17.33 -13.35 2.33
CA ILE A 11 -17.97 -13.80 3.57
C ILE A 11 -17.24 -13.22 4.78
N ALA A 12 -17.97 -13.00 5.87
CA ALA A 12 -17.40 -12.58 7.14
C ALA A 12 -16.37 -13.61 7.63
N ASN A 13 -15.23 -13.13 8.13
CA ASN A 13 -14.10 -13.93 8.62
C ASN A 13 -13.51 -14.92 7.59
N GLY A 14 -13.75 -14.70 6.29
CA GLY A 14 -13.14 -15.50 5.24
C GLY A 14 -11.65 -15.16 5.04
N PHE A 15 -10.85 -16.17 4.68
CA PHE A 15 -9.46 -16.00 4.26
C PHE A 15 -9.37 -16.14 2.75
N TYR A 16 -8.62 -15.26 2.09
CA TYR A 16 -8.51 -15.23 0.63
C TYR A 16 -7.05 -15.20 0.21
N HIS A 17 -6.75 -15.89 -0.88
CA HIS A 17 -5.44 -15.79 -1.53
C HIS A 17 -5.48 -14.70 -2.60
N VAL A 18 -4.69 -13.66 -2.41
CA VAL A 18 -4.46 -12.59 -3.39
C VAL A 18 -3.12 -12.82 -4.06
N TYR A 19 -3.10 -12.75 -5.39
CA TYR A 19 -1.87 -12.81 -6.17
C TYR A 19 -1.89 -11.72 -7.24
N ASN A 20 -0.73 -11.12 -7.49
CA ASN A 20 -0.56 -10.12 -8.54
C ASN A 20 -0.07 -10.80 -9.82
N ARG A 21 -0.56 -10.35 -10.97
CA ARG A 21 -0.09 -10.80 -12.27
C ARG A 21 0.15 -9.60 -13.18
N GLY A 22 1.33 -9.55 -13.79
CA GLY A 22 1.67 -8.51 -14.74
C GLY A 22 0.81 -8.58 -15.99
N VAL A 23 0.59 -7.43 -16.61
CA VAL A 23 -0.02 -7.33 -17.94
C VAL A 23 0.76 -8.25 -18.89
N GLU A 24 0.04 -9.04 -19.67
CA GLU A 24 0.64 -10.04 -20.59
C GLU A 24 1.56 -11.06 -19.90
N LYS A 25 1.34 -11.35 -18.61
CA LYS A 25 2.20 -12.27 -17.81
C LYS A 25 3.65 -11.78 -17.64
N ARG A 26 3.91 -10.49 -17.83
CA ARG A 26 5.24 -9.94 -17.61
C ARG A 26 5.62 -9.99 -16.13
N ASN A 27 6.92 -10.03 -15.87
CA ASN A 27 7.46 -9.87 -14.52
C ASN A 27 7.05 -8.49 -13.98
N ILE A 28 6.54 -8.47 -12.74
CA ILE A 28 6.05 -7.25 -12.08
C ILE A 28 7.19 -6.55 -11.34
N PHE A 29 8.08 -7.34 -10.76
CA PHE A 29 9.24 -6.86 -10.01
C PHE A 29 10.47 -7.27 -10.83
N LEU A 30 11.18 -6.27 -11.35
CA LEU A 30 12.40 -6.48 -12.14
C LEU A 30 13.63 -6.47 -11.24
N ASP A 31 13.54 -5.76 -10.11
CA ASP A 31 14.54 -5.74 -9.05
C ASP A 31 13.90 -5.80 -7.64
N GLU A 32 14.76 -5.80 -6.62
CA GLU A 32 14.34 -5.81 -5.22
C GLU A 32 13.65 -4.50 -4.82
N GLN A 33 14.06 -3.38 -5.41
CA GLN A 33 13.51 -2.08 -5.08
C GLN A 33 12.03 -1.99 -5.49
N ASP A 34 11.66 -2.51 -6.66
CA ASP A 34 10.28 -2.61 -7.13
C ASP A 34 9.39 -3.35 -6.12
N TYR A 35 9.90 -4.47 -5.61
CA TYR A 35 9.20 -5.29 -4.61
C TYR A 35 9.04 -4.54 -3.27
N LEU A 36 10.10 -3.91 -2.78
CA LEU A 36 10.06 -3.14 -1.53
C LEU A 36 9.12 -1.95 -1.62
N VAL A 37 9.10 -1.26 -2.77
CA VAL A 37 8.18 -0.15 -3.02
C VAL A 37 6.74 -0.66 -3.00
N PHE A 38 6.44 -1.76 -3.67
CA PHE A 38 5.11 -2.37 -3.63
C PHE A 38 4.67 -2.72 -2.19
N LEU A 39 5.54 -3.36 -1.40
CA LEU A 39 5.24 -3.67 -0.01
C LEU A 39 5.02 -2.41 0.84
N SER A 40 5.78 -1.35 0.59
CA SER A 40 5.60 -0.08 1.31
C SER A 40 4.23 0.53 1.06
N TYR A 41 3.72 0.47 -0.18
CA TYR A 41 2.37 0.89 -0.52
C TYR A 41 1.33 -0.03 0.09
N LEU A 42 1.52 -1.34 0.01
CA LEU A 42 0.57 -2.29 0.60
C LEU A 42 0.41 -2.03 2.11
N LYS A 43 1.52 -1.83 2.82
CA LYS A 43 1.52 -1.44 4.23
C LYS A 43 0.80 -0.10 4.43
N LEU A 44 1.11 0.91 3.61
CA LEU A 44 0.51 2.24 3.69
C LEU A 44 -1.02 2.20 3.57
N TYR A 45 -1.55 1.48 2.58
CA TYR A 45 -3.00 1.42 2.32
C TYR A 45 -3.78 0.51 3.28
N LEU A 46 -3.12 -0.46 3.90
CA LEU A 46 -3.74 -1.36 4.88
C LEU A 46 -3.60 -0.86 6.32
N SER A 47 -2.74 0.13 6.57
CA SER A 47 -2.55 0.70 7.90
C SER A 47 -3.53 1.85 8.17
N PRO A 48 -3.97 2.05 9.42
CA PRO A 48 -4.71 3.24 9.78
C PRO A 48 -3.89 4.51 9.52
N VAL A 49 -4.49 5.49 8.84
CA VAL A 49 -3.80 6.74 8.48
C VAL A 49 -3.37 7.51 9.73
N GLU A 50 -4.21 7.58 10.75
CA GLU A 50 -3.90 8.27 12.03
C GLU A 50 -2.68 7.69 12.72
N GLU A 51 -2.60 6.35 12.79
CA GLU A 51 -1.45 5.66 13.38
C GLU A 51 -0.18 5.93 12.58
N THR A 52 -0.29 5.95 11.26
CA THR A 52 0.84 6.22 10.36
C THR A 52 1.36 7.66 10.48
N ILE A 53 0.45 8.64 10.62
CA ILE A 53 0.81 10.04 10.87
C ILE A 53 1.56 10.16 12.20
N LYS A 54 1.03 9.57 13.28
CA LYS A 54 1.66 9.58 14.61
C LYS A 54 3.06 8.96 14.60
N ASN A 55 3.23 7.85 13.89
CA ASN A 55 4.54 7.22 13.73
C ASN A 55 5.52 8.09 12.95
N THR A 56 5.02 8.84 11.96
CA THR A 56 5.82 9.77 11.14
C THR A 56 6.27 10.98 11.95
N THR A 57 5.38 11.58 12.76
CA THR A 57 5.72 12.75 13.60
C THR A 57 6.80 12.40 14.63
N ASN A 58 6.70 11.21 15.21
CA ASN A 58 7.59 10.73 16.28
C ASN A 58 8.95 10.23 15.78
N ASN A 59 9.14 10.12 14.46
CA ASN A 59 10.38 9.61 13.90
C ASN A 59 11.51 10.66 14.03
N ILE A 60 12.54 10.35 14.82
CA ILE A 60 13.64 11.27 15.13
C ILE A 60 14.60 11.44 13.94
N ASN A 61 14.63 10.47 13.02
CA ASN A 61 15.53 10.45 11.88
C ASN A 61 15.04 11.27 10.67
N LEU A 62 13.84 11.84 10.74
CA LEU A 62 13.27 12.65 9.67
C LEU A 62 13.35 14.13 10.03
N ASP A 63 13.75 14.93 9.06
CA ASP A 63 13.70 16.38 9.19
C ASP A 63 12.25 16.89 9.16
N TYR A 64 12.02 18.12 9.63
CA TYR A 64 10.70 18.75 9.70
C TYR A 64 10.04 18.87 8.31
N GLU A 65 10.80 19.22 7.27
CA GLU A 65 10.27 19.30 5.91
C GLU A 65 9.81 17.93 5.39
N GLU A 66 10.61 16.89 5.65
CA GLU A 66 10.30 15.51 5.24
C GLU A 66 9.06 14.98 5.96
N LYS A 67 8.90 15.30 7.24
CA LYS A 67 7.70 14.97 8.03
C LYS A 67 6.47 15.60 7.42
N ASN A 68 6.51 16.91 7.15
CA ASN A 68 5.37 17.64 6.61
C ASN A 68 4.95 17.11 5.23
N SER A 69 5.92 16.83 4.35
CA SER A 69 5.65 16.25 3.02
C SER A 69 4.98 14.88 3.12
N LYS A 70 5.50 13.99 3.99
CA LYS A 70 4.91 12.66 4.21
C LYS A 70 3.51 12.75 4.81
N ILE A 71 3.29 13.63 5.78
CA ILE A 71 1.98 13.84 6.43
C ILE A 71 0.97 14.42 5.45
N PHE A 72 1.36 15.38 4.63
CA PHE A 72 0.51 15.93 3.57
C PHE A 72 0.04 14.81 2.62
N ARG A 73 0.97 13.99 2.12
CA ARG A 73 0.64 12.85 1.27
C ARG A 73 -0.26 11.82 1.96
N LEU A 74 -0.08 11.57 3.25
CA LEU A 74 -0.93 10.69 4.03
C LEU A 74 -2.37 11.22 4.17
N ASN A 75 -2.53 12.53 4.34
CA ASN A 75 -3.84 13.16 4.44
C ASN A 75 -4.62 13.12 3.11
N GLU A 76 -3.94 13.22 1.97
CA GLU A 76 -4.56 13.06 0.65
C GLU A 76 -5.18 11.67 0.44
N LEU A 77 -4.71 10.64 1.17
CA LEU A 77 -5.27 9.29 1.10
C LEU A 77 -6.59 9.12 1.86
N LYS A 78 -7.01 10.12 2.67
CA LYS A 78 -8.28 10.08 3.42
C LYS A 78 -9.50 10.50 2.57
N ASN A 79 -9.30 10.97 1.34
CA ASN A 79 -10.35 11.45 0.44
C ASN A 79 -11.04 10.33 -0.34
#